data_AF-A0AAD0PC91-F1
#
_entry.id   AF-A0AAD0PC91-F1
#
_cell.length_a   1.000
_cell.length_b   1.000
_cell.length_c   1.000
_cell.angle_alpha   90.00
_cell.angle_beta   90.00
_cell.angle_gamma   90.00
#
_symmetry.space_group_name_H-M   'P 1'
#
loop_
_entity.id
_entity.type
_entity.pdbx_description
1 polymer ?
#
loop_
_entity_poly.entity_id
_entity_poly.type
_entity_poly.pdbx_seq_one_letter_code
_entity_poly.pdbx_strand_id
1 'polypeptide(L)'
;MLTLDQYIAVDNNGSVKFDLQKAKQDQQSIDVLNVGNAINDLSLNIEAEGYTSTVNGVFRALFPIGSYGNYCGKGNKGWNKKPIDDLDAACRSHDACFKGFNAKSKSCNRAFISKLRPIANRTPITTYKGVYARAAIKLFSVWT
;
A
#
# COMPACT_ATOMS: atom_id res chain seq x y z
N MET A 1 -15.25 -8.96 4.63
CA MET A 1 -14.41 -7.92 4.01
C MET A 1 -13.87 -7.06 5.14
N LEU A 2 -12.57 -6.77 5.20
CA LEU A 2 -12.02 -5.95 6.29
C LEU A 2 -12.66 -4.56 6.27
N THR A 3 -13.18 -4.10 7.40
CA THR A 3 -13.79 -2.78 7.56
C THR A 3 -12.69 -1.75 7.78
N LEU A 4 -12.10 -1.28 6.68
CA LEU A 4 -11.06 -0.24 6.72
C LEU A 4 -11.65 1.17 6.58
N ASP A 5 -12.78 1.30 5.89
CA ASP A 5 -13.30 2.58 5.40
C ASP A 5 -13.59 3.60 6.50
N GLN A 6 -14.11 3.15 7.65
CA GLN A 6 -14.43 4.02 8.79
C GLN A 6 -13.22 4.61 9.52
N TYR A 7 -12.02 4.14 9.14
CA TYR A 7 -10.73 4.59 9.67
C TYR A 7 -9.91 5.33 8.62
N ILE A 8 -10.42 5.52 7.40
CA ILE A 8 -9.69 6.21 6.33
C ILE A 8 -10.13 7.66 6.25
N ALA A 9 -9.16 8.57 6.33
CA ALA A 9 -9.30 9.97 5.99
C ALA A 9 -8.53 10.27 4.70
N VAL A 10 -9.09 11.11 3.84
CA VAL A 10 -8.43 11.62 2.65
C VAL A 10 -8.38 13.14 2.77
N ASP A 11 -7.20 13.74 2.66
CA ASP A 11 -7.07 15.19 2.74
C ASP A 11 -7.32 15.88 1.38
N ASN A 12 -7.26 17.22 1.36
CA ASN A 12 -7.50 18.02 0.16
C ASN A 12 -6.45 17.79 -0.95
N ASN A 13 -5.28 17.24 -0.62
CA ASN A 13 -4.23 16.90 -1.57
C ASN A 13 -4.39 15.46 -2.11
N GLY A 14 -5.38 14.73 -1.61
CA GLY A 14 -5.65 13.34 -1.93
C GLY A 14 -4.83 12.35 -1.11
N SER A 15 -4.07 12.81 -0.10
CA SER A 15 -3.28 11.98 0.79
C SER A 15 -4.18 11.10 1.65
N VAL A 16 -3.87 9.81 1.78
CA VAL A 16 -4.71 8.82 2.46
C VAL A 16 -4.10 8.45 3.81
N LYS A 17 -4.84 8.68 4.89
CA LYS A 17 -4.41 8.35 6.24
C LYS A 17 -5.38 7.38 6.91
N PHE A 18 -4.83 6.32 7.50
CA PHE A 18 -5.54 5.40 8.37
C PHE A 18 -5.42 5.85 9.83
N ASP A 19 -6.55 6.03 10.51
CA ASP A 19 -6.64 6.38 11.93
C ASP A 19 -6.41 5.15 12.82
N LEU A 20 -5.14 4.92 13.14
CA LEU A 20 -4.71 3.84 14.03
C LEU A 20 -5.24 3.99 15.46
N GLN A 21 -5.44 5.22 15.94
CA GLN A 21 -5.87 5.43 17.33
C GLN A 21 -7.32 5.04 17.48
N LYS A 22 -8.18 5.50 16.56
CA LYS A 22 -9.58 5.12 16.53
C LYS A 22 -9.75 3.60 16.32
N ALA A 23 -9.00 2.98 15.40
CA ALA A 23 -9.08 1.53 15.19
C ALA A 23 -8.67 0.72 16.45
N LYS A 24 -7.69 1.19 17.22
CA LYS A 24 -7.32 0.58 18.51
C LYS A 24 -8.38 0.78 19.58
N GLN A 25 -8.96 1.98 19.67
CA GLN A 25 -10.06 2.28 20.59
C GLN A 25 -11.28 1.40 20.32
N ASP A 26 -11.58 1.16 19.04
CA ASP A 26 -12.64 0.27 18.58
C ASP A 26 -12.26 -1.22 18.65
N GLN A 27 -11.13 -1.56 19.28
CA GLN A 27 -10.64 -2.94 19.49
C GLN A 27 -10.58 -3.78 18.20
N GLN A 28 -10.19 -3.15 17.08
CA GLN A 28 -10.06 -3.86 15.81
C GLN A 28 -8.97 -4.93 15.86
N SER A 29 -9.10 -5.94 15.01
CA SER A 29 -8.15 -7.05 14.94
C SER A 29 -6.75 -6.57 14.55
N ILE A 30 -5.73 -7.32 14.96
CA ILE A 30 -4.33 -7.05 14.59
C ILE A 30 -4.15 -6.98 13.07
N ASP A 31 -4.93 -7.74 12.31
CA ASP A 31 -4.94 -7.72 10.85
C ASP A 31 -5.40 -6.37 10.28
N VAL A 32 -6.46 -5.77 10.85
CA VAL A 32 -6.93 -4.43 10.47
C VAL A 32 -5.85 -3.40 10.77
N LEU A 33 -5.20 -3.50 11.93
CA LEU A 33 -4.13 -2.59 12.33
C LEU A 33 -2.89 -2.74 11.41
N ASN A 34 -2.53 -3.96 11.03
CA ASN A 34 -1.41 -4.22 10.12
C ASN A 34 -1.66 -3.66 8.72
N VAL A 35 -2.87 -3.84 8.18
CA VAL A 35 -3.25 -3.24 6.90
C VAL A 35 -3.34 -1.71 7.00
N GLY A 36 -3.85 -1.18 8.10
CA GLY A 36 -3.90 0.27 8.34
C GLY A 36 -2.50 0.91 8.41
N ASN A 37 -1.57 0.28 9.13
CA ASN A 37 -0.16 0.69 9.16
C ASN A 37 0.46 0.69 7.75
N ALA A 38 0.21 -0.38 6.98
CA ALA A 38 0.67 -0.46 5.60
C ALA A 38 0.13 0.66 4.72
N ILE A 39 -1.13 1.05 4.88
CA ILE A 39 -1.71 2.18 4.16
C ILE A 39 -0.96 3.47 4.48
N ASN A 40 -0.71 3.74 5.77
CA ASN A 40 0.04 4.92 6.20
C ASN A 40 1.47 4.92 5.66
N ASP A 41 2.18 3.79 5.71
CA ASP A 41 3.53 3.69 5.17
C ASP A 41 3.55 3.90 3.66
N LEU A 42 2.60 3.33 2.92
CA LEU A 42 2.50 3.52 1.47
C LEU A 42 2.14 4.96 1.11
N SER A 43 1.21 5.61 1.83
CA SER A 43 0.85 7.01 1.59
C SER A 43 2.02 7.95 1.89
N LEU A 44 2.75 7.73 2.98
CA LEU A 44 3.98 8.49 3.27
C LEU A 44 5.04 8.32 2.19
N ASN A 45 5.18 7.15 1.58
CA ASN A 45 6.12 6.97 0.47
C ASN A 45 5.66 7.68 -0.83
N ILE A 46 4.36 7.95 -0.99
CA ILE A 46 3.83 8.83 -2.05
C ILE A 46 4.14 10.30 -1.71
N GLU A 47 4.08 10.67 -0.43
CA GLU A 47 4.05 12.06 0.03
C GLU A 47 5.38 12.62 0.57
N ALA A 48 6.37 11.79 0.91
CA ALA A 48 7.47 12.25 1.75
C ALA A 48 8.20 13.49 1.19
N GLU A 49 7.97 14.62 1.87
CA GLU A 49 8.82 15.02 3.01
C GLU A 49 8.18 14.69 4.38
N GLY A 50 8.92 13.94 5.21
CA GLY A 50 8.96 14.02 6.68
C GLY A 50 7.77 13.58 7.55
N TYR A 51 7.86 12.41 8.20
CA TYR A 51 7.32 12.26 9.58
C TYR A 51 7.99 11.13 10.38
N THR A 52 8.43 11.48 11.59
CA THR A 52 9.02 10.61 12.61
C THR A 52 8.02 10.41 13.76
N SER A 53 7.82 9.18 14.22
CA SER A 53 7.33 8.95 15.59
C SER A 53 7.60 7.53 16.06
N THR A 54 8.11 7.42 17.27
CA THR A 54 8.90 6.30 17.82
C THR A 54 8.08 5.01 18.05
N VAL A 55 6.75 5.09 18.08
CA VAL A 55 5.85 3.92 18.10
C VAL A 55 5.69 3.23 16.73
N ASN A 56 5.89 3.97 15.63
CA ASN A 56 5.97 3.39 14.29
C ASN A 56 7.29 2.62 14.09
N GLY A 57 8.33 2.92 14.87
CA GLY A 57 9.66 2.31 14.72
C GLY A 57 9.67 0.80 14.98
N VAL A 58 8.92 0.33 15.98
CA VAL A 58 8.88 -1.10 16.35
C VAL A 58 8.06 -1.92 15.33
N PHE A 59 6.92 -1.40 14.86
CA PHE A 59 6.09 -2.08 13.86
C PHE A 59 6.64 -1.96 12.42
N ARG A 60 7.27 -0.84 12.04
CA ARG A 60 8.06 -0.72 10.80
C ARG A 60 9.28 -1.65 10.78
N ALA A 61 9.89 -1.91 11.95
CA ALA A 61 10.99 -2.87 12.05
C ALA A 61 10.50 -4.31 11.85
N LEU A 62 9.27 -4.63 12.30
CA LEU A 62 8.66 -5.95 12.10
C LEU A 62 8.12 -6.14 10.67
N PHE A 63 7.59 -5.07 10.06
CA PHE A 63 7.14 -5.04 8.68
C PHE A 63 7.39 -3.66 8.06
N PRO A 64 8.50 -3.44 7.33
CA PRO A 64 8.77 -2.15 6.68
C PRO A 64 7.90 -2.02 5.43
N ILE A 65 6.63 -1.65 5.57
CA ILE A 65 5.62 -1.70 4.48
C ILE A 65 5.72 -0.49 3.53
N GLY A 66 6.95 -0.06 3.22
CA GLY A 66 7.24 0.96 2.22
C GLY A 66 7.75 0.41 0.89
N SER A 67 8.25 -0.84 0.87
CA SER A 67 8.75 -1.46 -0.36
C SER A 67 8.67 -2.98 -0.34
N TYR A 68 8.35 -3.60 -1.48
CA TYR A 68 8.33 -5.05 -1.65
C TYR A 68 9.06 -5.40 -2.95
N GLY A 69 9.98 -6.37 -2.88
CA GLY A 69 10.71 -6.82 -4.05
C GLY A 69 11.56 -5.74 -4.72
N ASN A 70 11.48 -5.66 -6.04
CA ASN A 70 12.24 -4.74 -6.88
C ASN A 70 11.44 -3.52 -7.35
N TYR A 71 10.11 -3.56 -7.30
CA TYR A 71 9.23 -2.59 -7.96
C TYR A 71 8.13 -2.02 -7.08
N CYS A 72 7.73 -2.69 -5.99
CA CYS A 72 6.71 -2.12 -5.12
C CYS A 72 7.34 -1.09 -4.18
N GLY A 73 6.80 0.13 -4.16
CA GLY A 73 7.30 1.24 -3.34
C GLY A 73 7.67 2.46 -4.20
N LYS A 74 8.31 3.46 -3.60
CA LYS A 74 8.78 4.65 -4.33
C LYS A 74 9.95 4.27 -5.26
N GLY A 75 9.71 4.40 -6.56
CA GLY A 75 10.68 4.02 -7.59
C GLY A 75 10.86 2.51 -7.72
N ASN A 76 11.86 2.08 -8.48
CA ASN A 76 12.23 0.68 -8.59
C ASN A 76 13.74 0.49 -8.52
N LYS A 77 14.16 -0.74 -8.22
CA LYS A 77 15.57 -1.14 -8.08
C LYS A 77 16.27 -1.38 -9.43
N GLY A 78 15.69 -0.93 -10.54
CA GLY A 78 16.21 -1.06 -11.90
C GLY A 78 15.32 -1.90 -12.83
N TRP A 79 15.19 -1.47 -14.09
CA TRP A 79 14.35 -2.11 -15.10
C TRP A 79 14.90 -3.43 -15.65
N ASN A 80 16.19 -3.70 -15.42
CA ASN A 80 16.87 -4.94 -15.77
C ASN A 80 16.63 -6.07 -14.76
N LYS A 81 16.08 -5.78 -13.58
CA LYS A 81 15.79 -6.81 -12.57
C LYS A 81 14.51 -7.57 -12.93
N LYS A 82 14.43 -8.84 -12.54
CA LYS A 82 13.18 -9.61 -12.62
C LYS A 82 12.33 -9.33 -11.38
N PRO A 83 11.00 -9.22 -11.51
CA PRO A 83 10.13 -9.25 -10.35
C PRO A 83 10.37 -10.53 -9.53
N ILE A 84 10.36 -10.42 -8.21
CA ILE A 84 10.62 -11.57 -7.33
C ILE A 84 9.39 -12.49 -7.20
N ASP A 85 8.19 -11.95 -7.45
CA ASP A 85 6.94 -12.68 -7.52
C ASP A 85 5.86 -11.90 -8.28
N ASP A 86 4.60 -12.35 -8.23
CA ASP A 86 3.47 -11.70 -8.90
C ASP A 86 3.00 -10.39 -8.27
N LEU A 87 3.25 -10.15 -6.98
CA LEU A 87 2.99 -8.84 -6.37
C LEU A 87 4.00 -7.83 -6.94
N ASP A 88 5.27 -8.19 -6.94
CA ASP A 88 6.34 -7.38 -7.50
C ASP A 88 6.14 -7.15 -9.02
N ALA A 89 5.61 -8.14 -9.74
CA ALA A 89 5.28 -8.01 -11.17
C ALA A 89 4.08 -7.07 -11.42
N ALA A 90 3.10 -7.04 -10.51
CA ALA A 90 2.00 -6.09 -10.56
C ALA A 90 2.52 -4.66 -10.36
N CYS A 91 3.43 -4.44 -9.40
CA CYS A 91 4.07 -3.15 -9.18
C CYS A 91 4.92 -2.72 -10.38
N ARG A 92 5.71 -3.63 -10.97
CA ARG A 92 6.45 -3.34 -12.22
C ARG A 92 5.54 -2.88 -13.35
N SER A 93 4.35 -3.51 -13.47
CA SER A 93 3.36 -3.14 -14.48
C SER A 93 2.77 -1.74 -14.21
N HIS A 94 2.54 -1.41 -12.94
CA HIS A 94 2.03 -0.09 -12.52
C HIS A 94 3.06 1.00 -12.79
N ASP A 95 4.32 0.82 -12.36
CA ASP A 95 5.45 1.71 -12.68
C ASP A 95 5.57 1.97 -14.18
N ALA A 96 5.46 0.93 -15.01
CA ALA A 96 5.59 1.03 -16.46
C ALA A 96 4.44 1.83 -17.07
N CYS A 97 3.23 1.70 -16.52
CA CYS A 97 2.05 2.44 -16.93
C CYS A 97 2.21 3.95 -16.67
N PHE A 98 2.79 4.33 -15.53
CA PHE A 98 3.06 5.73 -15.19
C PHE A 98 4.15 6.38 -16.04
N LYS A 99 5.09 5.61 -16.61
CA LYS A 99 6.10 6.14 -17.54
C LYS A 99 5.53 6.60 -18.89
N GLY A 100 4.33 6.15 -19.27
CA GLY A 100 3.72 6.42 -20.58
C GLY A 100 2.60 7.45 -20.60
N PHE A 101 2.15 7.94 -19.44
CA PHE A 101 1.00 8.85 -19.30
C PHE A 101 1.28 9.93 -18.24
N ASN A 102 0.60 11.08 -18.33
CA ASN A 102 0.62 12.09 -17.26
C ASN A 102 0.41 11.41 -15.89
N ALA A 103 1.26 11.74 -14.93
CA ALA A 103 1.59 11.00 -13.71
C ALA A 103 0.45 10.77 -12.67
N LYS A 104 -0.82 10.68 -13.08
CA LYS A 104 -2.01 10.40 -12.24
C LYS A 104 -3.09 9.66 -13.03
N SER A 105 -2.74 8.58 -13.75
CA SER A 105 -3.73 7.90 -14.58
C SER A 105 -4.63 6.95 -13.77
N LYS A 106 -5.92 7.30 -13.66
CA LYS A 106 -6.97 6.44 -13.08
C LYS A 106 -7.00 5.04 -13.72
N SER A 107 -6.67 4.92 -15.01
CA SER A 107 -6.62 3.62 -15.71
C SER A 107 -5.48 2.73 -15.22
N CYS A 108 -4.30 3.31 -14.94
CA CYS A 108 -3.18 2.58 -14.35
C CYS A 108 -3.54 2.04 -12.95
N ASN A 109 -4.21 2.85 -12.12
CA ASN A 109 -4.65 2.44 -10.79
C ASN A 109 -5.69 1.32 -10.85
N ARG A 110 -6.68 1.40 -11.75
CA ARG A 110 -7.67 0.32 -11.95
C ARG A 110 -7.01 -0.98 -12.41
N ALA A 111 -6.07 -0.90 -13.35
CA ALA A 111 -5.34 -2.07 -13.83
C ALA A 111 -4.49 -2.70 -12.71
N PHE A 112 -3.84 -1.88 -11.89
CA PHE A 112 -3.07 -2.36 -10.73
C PHE A 112 -3.96 -3.06 -9.71
N ILE A 113 -5.06 -2.43 -9.29
CA ILE A 113 -6.03 -3.03 -8.36
C ILE A 113 -6.57 -4.36 -8.91
N SER A 114 -6.87 -4.44 -10.20
CA SER A 114 -7.34 -5.68 -10.83
C SER A 114 -6.32 -6.81 -10.70
N LYS A 115 -5.01 -6.51 -10.80
CA LYS A 115 -3.94 -7.49 -10.59
C LYS A 115 -3.79 -7.87 -9.11
N LEU A 116 -3.96 -6.92 -8.20
CA LEU A 116 -3.79 -7.16 -6.76
C LEU A 116 -4.91 -7.98 -6.13
N ARG A 117 -6.17 -7.84 -6.59
CA ARG A 117 -7.33 -8.56 -6.02
C ARG A 117 -7.12 -10.09 -5.91
N PRO A 118 -6.74 -10.83 -6.98
CA PRO A 118 -6.49 -12.26 -6.86
C PRO A 118 -5.31 -12.58 -5.94
N ILE A 119 -4.28 -11.72 -5.89
CA ILE A 119 -3.14 -11.87 -4.97
C ILE A 119 -3.60 -11.76 -3.52
N ALA A 120 -4.40 -10.73 -3.21
CA ALA A 120 -4.96 -10.54 -1.88
C ALA A 120 -5.84 -11.72 -1.48
N ASN A 121 -6.71 -12.21 -2.37
CA ASN A 121 -7.62 -13.31 -2.08
C ASN A 121 -6.91 -14.63 -1.75
N ARG A 122 -5.80 -14.93 -2.44
CA ARG A 122 -5.06 -16.20 -2.25
C ARG A 122 -3.90 -16.13 -1.26
N THR A 123 -3.48 -14.92 -0.87
CA THR A 123 -2.34 -14.71 0.03
C THR A 123 -2.85 -14.45 1.45
N PRO A 124 -2.42 -15.24 2.46
CA PRO A 124 -2.84 -15.03 3.84
C PRO A 124 -2.50 -13.61 4.32
N ILE A 125 -3.43 -13.01 5.07
CA ILE A 125 -3.30 -11.66 5.60
C ILE A 125 -2.15 -11.51 6.60
N THR A 126 -1.71 -12.61 7.21
CA THR A 126 -0.58 -12.66 8.13
C THR A 126 0.79 -12.54 7.44
N THR A 127 0.82 -12.58 6.10
CA THR A 127 2.06 -12.43 5.34
C THR A 127 2.29 -11.00 4.88
N TYR A 128 3.55 -10.61 4.73
CA TYR A 128 3.93 -9.28 4.27
C TYR A 128 3.28 -8.93 2.91
N LYS A 129 3.31 -9.88 1.96
CA LYS A 129 2.66 -9.79 0.65
C LYS A 129 1.14 -9.59 0.76
N GLY A 130 0.48 -10.33 1.67
CA GLY A 130 -0.96 -10.28 1.87
C GLY A 130 -1.42 -8.93 2.45
N VAL A 131 -0.65 -8.38 3.40
CA VAL A 131 -0.88 -7.04 3.96
C VAL A 131 -0.67 -5.98 2.88
N TYR A 132 0.47 -6.02 2.16
CA TYR A 132 0.80 -5.05 1.13
C TYR A 132 -0.28 -4.98 0.04
N ALA A 133 -0.70 -6.14 -0.50
CA ALA A 133 -1.71 -6.18 -1.56
C ALA A 133 -3.04 -5.54 -1.11
N ARG A 134 -3.49 -5.80 0.13
CA ARG A 134 -4.72 -5.23 0.68
C ARG A 134 -4.60 -3.72 0.90
N ALA A 135 -3.47 -3.27 1.45
CA ALA A 135 -3.20 -1.86 1.67
C ALA A 135 -3.15 -1.09 0.34
N ALA A 136 -2.43 -1.60 -0.65
CA ALA A 136 -2.34 -1.00 -1.97
C ALA A 136 -3.70 -0.97 -2.69
N ILE A 137 -4.53 -2.03 -2.61
CA ILE A 137 -5.89 -1.98 -3.16
C ILE A 137 -6.69 -0.82 -2.56
N LYS A 138 -6.64 -0.66 -1.23
CA LYS A 138 -7.40 0.39 -0.56
C LYS A 138 -6.86 1.78 -0.92
N LEU A 139 -5.55 1.98 -0.83
CA LEU A 139 -4.88 3.24 -1.13
C LEU A 139 -5.18 3.71 -2.56
N PHE A 140 -4.91 2.86 -3.56
CA PHE A 140 -5.06 3.26 -4.96
C PHE A 140 -6.52 3.37 -5.42
N SER A 141 -7.49 2.83 -4.67
CA SER A 141 -8.92 2.99 -4.96
C SER A 141 -9.44 4.42 -4.81
N VAL A 142 -8.71 5.26 -4.06
CA VAL A 142 -9.05 6.68 -3.88
C VAL A 142 -8.93 7.48 -5.19
N TRP A 143 -8.03 7.06 -6.09
CA TRP A 143 -7.75 7.74 -7.35
C TRP A 143 -8.12 6.89 -8.59
N THR A 144 -9.23 6.15 -8.53
CA THR A 144 -9.79 5.40 -9.69
C THR A 144 -11.02 6.04 -10.29
#